data_AF-A0A2U9T683-F1
#
_entry.id   AF-A0A2U9T683-F1
#
_cell.length_a   1.000
_cell.length_b   1.000
_cell.length_c   1.000
_cell.angle_alpha   90.00
_cell.angle_beta   90.00
_cell.angle_gamma   90.00
#
_symmetry.space_group_name_H-M   'P 1'
#
loop_
_entity.id
_entity.type
_entity.pdbx_description
1 polymer ?
#
loop_
_entity_poly.entity_id
_entity_poly.type
_entity_poly.pdbx_seq_one_letter_code
_entity_poly.pdbx_strand_id
1 'polypeptide(L)'
;MSRTPRRGLAALLLTLSLVYAGWFRDDAQLLAAMGFFALPPLLLAVGAWFGSRHAVFWSGVFGLGWFCHGVMMAWAHRDQAGWAWAVIVLSVAIIVTGSLPGLRARFGRGR
;
A
#
# COMPACT_ATOMS: atom_id res chain seq x y z
N MET A 1 -6.64 7.25 22.29
CA MET A 1 -5.91 6.13 21.65
C MET A 1 -6.80 5.45 20.60
N SER A 2 -6.93 6.00 19.39
CA SER A 2 -7.73 5.36 18.33
C SER A 2 -6.93 4.21 17.70
N ARG A 3 -7.17 2.96 18.10
CA ARG A 3 -6.58 1.74 17.50
C ARG A 3 -7.12 1.45 16.09
N THR A 4 -8.28 2.00 15.74
CA THR A 4 -9.02 1.79 14.48
C THR A 4 -8.25 2.12 13.19
N PRO A 5 -7.58 3.27 13.03
CA PRO A 5 -6.86 3.61 11.79
C PRO A 5 -5.70 2.66 11.47
N ARG A 6 -5.09 2.04 12.49
CA ARG A 6 -3.96 1.12 12.30
C ARG A 6 -4.39 -0.23 11.74
N ARG A 7 -5.56 -0.73 12.16
CA ARG A 7 -6.15 -1.96 11.61
C ARG A 7 -6.62 -1.76 10.17
N GLY A 8 -7.18 -0.58 9.86
CA GLY A 8 -7.54 -0.23 8.49
C GLY A 8 -6.34 -0.20 7.54
N LEU A 9 -5.24 0.44 7.95
CA LEU A 9 -3.99 0.45 7.18
C LEU A 9 -3.44 -0.98 6.97
N ALA A 10 -3.41 -1.79 8.03
CA ALA A 10 -2.94 -3.17 7.93
C ALA A 10 -3.82 -4.01 6.97
N ALA A 11 -5.14 -3.83 7.02
CA ALA A 11 -6.06 -4.48 6.09
C ALA A 11 -5.80 -4.06 4.64
N LEU A 12 -5.62 -2.75 4.38
CA LEU A 12 -5.31 -2.25 3.04
C LEU A 12 -3.98 -2.80 2.50
N LEU A 13 -2.94 -2.85 3.34
CA LEU A 13 -1.64 -3.42 2.98
C LEU A 13 -1.74 -4.92 2.69
N LEU A 14 -2.53 -5.66 3.47
CA LEU A 14 -2.81 -7.09 3.20
C LEU A 14 -3.58 -7.28 1.89
N THR A 15 -4.62 -6.48 1.65
CA THR A 15 -5.37 -6.53 0.39
C THR A 15 -4.46 -6.22 -0.79
N LEU A 16 -3.59 -5.21 -0.69
CA LEU A 16 -2.62 -4.91 -1.74
C LEU A 16 -1.67 -6.09 -2.01
N SER A 17 -1.19 -6.75 -0.95
CA SER A 17 -0.37 -7.96 -1.09
C SER A 17 -1.11 -9.10 -1.80
N LEU A 18 -2.41 -9.28 -1.53
CA LEU A 18 -3.23 -10.30 -2.20
C LEU A 18 -3.49 -9.96 -3.67
N VAL A 19 -3.74 -8.68 -3.99
CA VAL A 19 -3.89 -8.20 -5.37
C VAL A 19 -2.62 -8.50 -6.17
N TYR A 20 -1.45 -8.17 -5.62
CA TYR A 20 -0.18 -8.49 -6.26
C TYR A 20 0.07 -9.99 -6.40
N ALA A 21 -0.23 -10.80 -5.37
CA ALA A 21 -0.08 -12.25 -5.43
C ALA A 21 -1.00 -12.90 -6.49
N GLY A 22 -2.25 -12.41 -6.61
CA GLY A 22 -3.20 -12.89 -7.61
C GLY A 22 -2.85 -12.45 -9.03
N TRP A 23 -2.32 -11.24 -9.20
CA TRP A 23 -1.91 -10.71 -10.50
C TRP A 23 -0.67 -11.41 -11.04
N PHE A 24 0.35 -11.66 -10.21
CA PHE A 24 1.62 -12.26 -10.64
C PHE A 24 1.64 -13.79 -10.66
N ARG A 25 0.53 -14.47 -10.33
CA ARG A 25 0.49 -15.94 -10.18
C ARG A 25 0.92 -16.74 -11.42
N ASP A 26 0.85 -16.15 -12.61
CA ASP A 26 1.08 -16.81 -13.90
C ASP A 26 2.42 -16.38 -14.57
N ASP A 27 3.26 -15.57 -13.90
CA ASP A 27 4.42 -14.90 -14.51
C ASP A 27 5.77 -15.54 -14.13
N ALA A 28 6.55 -16.07 -15.07
CA ALA A 28 7.78 -16.84 -14.78
C ALA A 28 8.90 -16.04 -14.05
N GLN A 29 8.82 -14.70 -14.00
CA GLN A 29 9.71 -13.82 -13.22
C GLN A 29 9.21 -13.56 -11.77
N LEU A 30 8.16 -14.30 -11.36
CA LEU A 30 7.44 -14.35 -10.08
C LEU A 30 8.27 -14.00 -8.84
N LEU A 31 9.42 -14.66 -8.64
CA LEU A 31 10.15 -14.54 -7.37
C LEU A 31 10.84 -13.18 -7.18
N ALA A 32 11.36 -12.59 -8.25
CA ALA A 32 12.06 -11.30 -8.18
C ALA A 32 11.06 -10.14 -8.01
N ALA A 33 9.92 -10.19 -8.70
CA ALA A 33 8.86 -9.19 -8.59
C ALA A 33 8.10 -9.30 -7.25
N MET A 34 7.80 -10.51 -6.78
CA MET A 34 7.16 -10.72 -5.46
C MET A 34 8.03 -10.22 -4.31
N GLY A 35 9.35 -10.38 -4.39
CA GLY A 35 10.29 -9.91 -3.38
C GLY A 35 10.26 -8.39 -3.16
N PHE A 36 10.08 -7.62 -4.24
CA PHE A 36 10.06 -6.15 -4.15
C PHE A 36 8.65 -5.57 -4.01
N PHE A 37 7.62 -6.20 -4.58
CA PHE A 37 6.27 -5.63 -4.61
C PHE A 37 5.30 -6.22 -3.59
N ALA A 38 5.42 -7.52 -3.24
CA ALA A 38 4.49 -8.20 -2.33
C ALA A 38 5.05 -8.39 -0.91
N LEU A 39 6.38 -8.49 -0.76
CA LEU A 39 7.02 -8.64 0.55
C LEU A 39 6.97 -7.36 1.41
N PRO A 40 7.27 -6.15 0.87
CA PRO A 40 7.23 -4.93 1.67
C PRO A 40 5.85 -4.58 2.23
N PRO A 41 4.72 -4.69 1.49
CA PRO A 41 3.41 -4.43 2.07
C PRO A 41 3.05 -5.41 3.19
N LEU A 42 3.45 -6.68 3.09
CA LEU A 42 3.27 -7.68 4.14
C LEU A 42 4.04 -7.31 5.42
N LEU A 43 5.33 -6.97 5.30
CA LEU A 43 6.15 -6.54 6.42
C LEU A 43 5.60 -5.25 7.07
N LEU A 44 5.13 -4.31 6.25
CA LEU A 44 4.52 -3.08 6.72
C LEU A 44 3.16 -3.32 7.38
N ALA A 45 2.37 -4.30 6.91
CA ALA A 45 1.11 -4.68 7.54
C ALA A 45 1.35 -5.22 8.96
N VAL A 46 2.34 -6.09 9.12
CA VAL A 46 2.75 -6.62 10.42
C VAL A 46 3.26 -5.49 11.32
N GLY A 47 4.14 -4.62 10.81
CA GLY A 47 4.64 -3.46 11.55
C GLY A 47 3.53 -2.48 11.96
N ALA A 48 2.54 -2.26 11.09
CA ALA A 48 1.36 -1.42 11.38
C ALA A 48 0.45 -2.08 12.43
N TRP A 49 0.30 -3.40 12.39
CA TRP A 49 -0.46 -4.17 13.38
C TRP A 49 0.15 -4.07 14.78
N PHE A 50 1.47 -4.19 14.90
CA PHE A 50 2.21 -3.98 16.15
C PHE A 50 2.31 -2.50 16.54
N GLY A 51 1.83 -1.59 15.69
CA GLY A 51 1.71 -0.18 16.02
C GLY A 51 2.99 0.64 15.87
N SER A 52 3.93 0.17 15.05
CA SER A 52 5.16 0.90 14.72
C SER A 52 4.85 2.18 13.95
N ARG A 53 5.35 3.32 14.44
CA ARG A 53 5.23 4.62 13.76
C ARG A 53 6.02 4.64 12.45
N HIS A 54 7.14 3.91 12.39
CA HIS A 54 7.96 3.81 11.19
C HIS A 54 7.21 3.04 10.10
N ALA A 55 6.49 1.96 10.45
CA ALA A 55 5.69 1.21 9.47
C ALA A 55 4.60 2.08 8.81
N VAL A 56 3.95 2.95 9.60
CA VAL A 56 2.97 3.90 9.07
C VAL A 56 3.63 4.91 8.12
N PHE A 57 4.79 5.47 8.49
CA PHE A 57 5.52 6.40 7.62
C PHE A 57 5.95 5.73 6.30
N TRP A 58 6.62 4.59 6.39
CA TRP A 58 7.11 3.86 5.22
C TRP A 58 5.96 3.34 4.35
N SER A 59 4.80 3.00 4.91
CA SER A 59 3.62 2.64 4.11
C SER A 59 3.17 3.75 3.16
N GLY A 60 3.29 5.02 3.56
CA GLY A 60 3.01 6.15 2.67
C GLY A 60 4.06 6.29 1.57
N VAL A 61 5.35 6.13 1.92
CA VAL A 61 6.48 6.22 0.95
C VAL A 61 6.38 5.12 -0.10
N PHE A 62 6.21 3.86 0.32
CA PHE A 62 6.01 2.74 -0.60
C PHE A 62 4.67 2.82 -1.34
N GLY A 63 3.64 3.40 -0.69
CA GLY A 63 2.36 3.76 -1.31
C GLY A 63 2.52 4.52 -2.61
N LEU A 64 3.42 5.51 -2.65
CA LEU A 64 3.71 6.27 -3.86
C LEU A 64 4.34 5.41 -4.96
N GLY A 65 5.26 4.51 -4.58
CA GLY A 65 5.87 3.57 -5.51
C GLY A 65 4.84 2.64 -6.17
N TRP A 66 3.92 2.08 -5.37
CA TRP A 66 2.83 1.24 -5.89
C TRP A 66 1.85 2.02 -6.76
N PHE A 67 1.55 3.28 -6.41
CA PHE A 67 0.72 4.16 -7.24
C PHE A 67 1.36 4.38 -8.62
N CYS A 68 2.65 4.76 -8.65
CA CYS A 68 3.38 4.96 -9.91
C CYS A 68 3.41 3.67 -10.74
N HIS A 69 3.61 2.52 -10.11
CA HIS A 69 3.57 1.22 -10.78
C HIS A 69 2.18 0.93 -11.37
N GLY A 70 1.11 1.15 -10.60
CA GLY A 70 -0.26 0.98 -11.08
C GLY A 70 -0.56 1.88 -12.28
N VAL A 71 -0.18 3.16 -12.23
CA VAL A 71 -0.33 4.09 -13.36
C VAL A 71 0.45 3.59 -14.57
N MET A 72 1.72 3.23 -14.40
CA MET A 72 2.55 2.68 -15.48
C MET A 72 1.88 1.48 -16.15
N MET A 73 1.39 0.52 -15.36
CA MET A 73 0.73 -0.69 -15.90
C MET A 73 -0.62 -0.39 -16.56
N ALA A 74 -1.42 0.51 -16.00
CA ALA A 74 -2.72 0.88 -16.57
C ALA A 74 -2.61 1.46 -17.98
N TRP A 75 -1.51 2.17 -18.27
CA TRP A 75 -1.26 2.79 -19.56
C TRP A 75 -0.42 1.92 -20.50
N ALA A 76 0.53 1.12 -19.98
CA ALA A 76 1.39 0.27 -20.80
C ALA A 76 0.69 -1.03 -21.26
N HIS A 77 -0.16 -1.62 -20.41
CA HIS A 77 -0.75 -2.95 -20.63
C HIS A 77 -2.27 -2.87 -20.42
N ARG A 78 -3.01 -2.57 -21.49
CA ARG A 78 -4.47 -2.39 -21.41
C ARG A 78 -5.22 -3.67 -21.02
N ASP A 79 -4.64 -4.82 -21.34
CA ASP A 79 -5.08 -6.16 -20.93
C ASP A 79 -5.06 -6.34 -19.40
N GLN A 80 -4.16 -5.63 -18.70
CA GLN A 80 -4.00 -5.72 -17.25
C GLN A 80 -4.57 -4.50 -16.51
N ALA A 81 -5.29 -3.63 -17.22
CA ALA A 81 -5.79 -2.36 -16.67
C ALA A 81 -6.68 -2.57 -15.44
N GLY A 82 -7.46 -3.66 -15.37
CA GLY A 82 -8.31 -3.95 -14.20
C GLY A 82 -7.50 -4.11 -12.91
N TRP A 83 -6.43 -4.90 -12.95
CA TRP A 83 -5.51 -5.07 -11.81
C TRP A 83 -4.76 -3.78 -11.48
N ALA A 84 -4.33 -3.05 -12.51
CA ALA A 84 -3.63 -1.79 -12.35
C ALA A 84 -4.47 -0.74 -11.62
N TRP A 85 -5.76 -0.61 -11.96
CA TRP A 85 -6.70 0.28 -11.27
C TRP A 85 -6.92 -0.12 -9.81
N ALA A 86 -6.98 -1.43 -9.50
CA ALA A 86 -7.08 -1.90 -8.13
C ALA A 86 -5.87 -1.46 -7.30
N VAL A 87 -4.65 -1.61 -7.84
CA VAL A 87 -3.41 -1.14 -7.19
C VAL A 87 -3.47 0.38 -6.98
N ILE A 88 -3.86 1.17 -7.99
CA ILE A 88 -3.97 2.64 -7.87
C ILE A 88 -4.87 3.03 -6.69
N VAL A 89 -6.08 2.48 -6.63
CA VAL A 89 -7.07 2.82 -5.58
C VAL A 89 -6.55 2.41 -4.20
N LEU A 90 -5.96 1.21 -4.08
CA LEU A 90 -5.36 0.73 -2.83
C LEU A 90 -4.20 1.60 -2.37
N SER A 91 -3.30 1.98 -3.29
CA SER A 91 -2.16 2.84 -2.99
C SER A 91 -2.60 4.21 -2.47
N VAL A 92 -3.59 4.84 -3.10
CA VAL A 92 -4.15 6.11 -2.62
C VAL A 92 -4.75 5.95 -1.23
N ALA A 93 -5.52 4.87 -0.99
CA ALA A 93 -6.08 4.60 0.33
C ALA A 93 -5.00 4.42 1.41
N ILE A 94 -3.92 3.71 1.11
CA ILE A 94 -2.76 3.52 2.01
C ILE A 94 -2.08 4.86 2.33
N ILE A 95 -1.82 5.69 1.31
CA ILE A 95 -1.19 7.00 1.49
C ILE A 95 -2.07 7.87 2.41
N VAL A 96 -3.35 8.00 2.09
CA VAL A 96 -4.30 8.82 2.86
C VAL A 96 -4.36 8.34 4.31
N THR A 97 -4.59 7.04 4.53
CA THR A 97 -4.70 6.48 5.88
C THR A 97 -3.40 6.55 6.68
N GLY A 98 -2.25 6.40 6.02
CA GLY A 98 -0.92 6.51 6.63
C GLY A 98 -0.52 7.96 6.97
N SER A 99 -0.91 8.94 6.14
CA SER A 99 -0.60 10.35 6.34
C SER A 99 -1.54 11.06 7.32
N LEU A 100 -2.75 10.54 7.53
CA LEU A 100 -3.77 11.13 8.42
C LEU A 100 -3.28 11.50 9.84
N PRO A 101 -2.52 10.63 10.56
CA PRO A 101 -2.01 10.95 11.89
C PRO A 101 -0.99 12.09 11.90
N GLY A 102 -0.09 12.12 10.91
CA GLY A 102 0.91 13.19 10.76
C GLY A 102 0.28 14.52 10.37
N LEU A 103 -0.73 14.47 9.49
CA LEU A 103 -1.50 15.64 9.08
C LEU A 103 -2.29 16.22 10.27
N ARG A 104 -2.97 15.37 11.06
CA ARG A 104 -3.68 15.81 12.27
C ARG A 104 -2.75 16.38 13.34
N ALA A 105 -1.55 15.82 13.52
CA ALA A 105 -0.59 16.33 14.49
C ALA A 105 0.00 17.70 14.10
N ARG A 106 0.13 17.99 12.81
CA ARG A 106 0.72 19.22 12.28
C ARG A 106 -0.32 20.32 12.05
N PHE A 107 -1.53 19.97 11.60
CA PHE A 107 -2.60 20.92 11.30
C PHE A 107 -3.70 21.01 12.38
N GLY A 108 -3.76 20.07 13.32
CA GLY A 108 -4.71 20.10 14.45
C GLY A 108 -4.30 21.02 15.60
N ARG A 109 -3.15 21.71 15.50
CA ARG A 109 -2.70 22.71 16.49
C ARG A 109 -3.26 24.12 16.26
N GLY A 110 -4.18 24.27 15.31
CA GLY A 110 -4.90 25.51 15.04
C GLY A 110 -6.37 25.39 15.39
N ARG A 111 -6.69 25.23 16.67
CA ARG A 111 -7.92 25.68 17.36
C ARG A 111 -7.89 25.23 18.82
#